data_AF-A0AAU9NPM9-F1
#
_entry.id   AF-A0AAU9NPM9-F1
#
_cell.length_a   1.000
_cell.length_b   1.000
_cell.length_c   1.000
_cell.angle_alpha   90.00
_cell.angle_beta   90.00
_cell.angle_gamma   90.00
#
_symmetry.space_group_name_H-M   'P 1'
#
loop_
_entity.id
_entity.type
_entity.pdbx_description
1 polymer ?
#
loop_
_entity_poly.entity_id
_entity_poly.type
_entity_poly.pdbx_seq_one_letter_code
_entity_poly.pdbx_strand_id
1 'polypeptide(L)'
;MVRVNEIQGYLYISCVQTYIINSAKIMFWNERPQPRPRKGVTHHCEICGRSLVDAFRFCSLGCKLGGMKRGDSKLSFTLKMNHT
;
A
#
# COMPACT_ATOMS: atom_id res chain seq x y z
N MET A 1 -5.75 10.45 3.38
CA MET A 1 -5.84 9.58 2.17
C MET A 1 -5.42 10.41 0.98
N VAL A 2 -4.93 9.80 -0.09
CA VAL A 2 -4.41 10.52 -1.27
C VAL A 2 -4.89 9.83 -2.55
N ARG A 3 -5.12 10.58 -3.63
CA ARG A 3 -5.47 9.97 -4.91
C ARG A 3 -4.22 9.39 -5.55
N VAL A 4 -4.37 8.24 -6.20
CA VAL A 4 -3.25 7.58 -6.89
C VAL A 4 -2.68 8.48 -7.98
N ASN A 5 -3.53 9.17 -8.74
CA ASN A 5 -3.09 10.05 -9.82
C ASN A 5 -2.26 11.26 -9.34
N GLU A 6 -2.41 11.68 -8.08
CA GLU A 6 -1.65 12.80 -7.51
C GLU A 6 -0.20 12.42 -7.20
N ILE A 7 0.10 11.13 -6.99
CA ILE A 7 1.41 10.68 -6.50
C ILE A 7 2.12 9.66 -7.38
N GLN A 8 1.42 8.96 -8.27
CA GLN A 8 1.99 7.87 -9.07
C GLN A 8 3.14 8.32 -9.99
N GLY A 9 3.17 9.60 -10.37
CA GLY A 9 4.26 10.20 -11.16
C GLY A 9 5.50 10.60 -10.33
N TYR A 10 5.41 10.52 -9.00
CA TYR A 10 6.48 10.92 -8.08
C TYR A 10 7.00 9.74 -7.24
N LEU A 11 6.17 8.72 -7.00
CA LEU A 11 6.50 7.61 -6.09
C LEU A 11 6.20 6.25 -6.73
N TYR A 12 7.11 5.29 -6.53
CA TYR A 12 6.85 3.88 -6.82
C TYR A 12 5.91 3.32 -5.75
N ILE A 13 4.63 3.21 -6.07
CA ILE A 13 3.54 2.88 -5.12
C ILE A 13 3.04 1.43 -5.24
N SER A 14 3.77 0.57 -5.95
CA SER A 14 3.43 -0.85 -6.06
C SER A 14 3.38 -1.54 -4.69
N CYS A 15 2.66 -2.67 -4.65
CA CYS A 15 2.43 -3.51 -3.47
C CYS A 15 1.59 -2.86 -2.35
N VAL A 16 1.12 -1.62 -2.53
CA VAL A 16 0.18 -0.94 -1.62
C VAL A 16 -1.24 -1.08 -2.17
N GLN A 17 -2.17 -1.53 -1.32
CA GLN A 17 -3.57 -1.66 -1.70
C GLN A 17 -4.20 -0.31 -2.00
N THR A 18 -4.95 -0.27 -3.10
CA THR A 18 -5.76 0.89 -3.52
C THR A 18 -7.25 0.60 -3.38
N TYR A 19 -8.05 1.64 -3.20
CA TYR A 19 -9.50 1.55 -3.08
C TYR A 19 -10.16 2.48 -4.09
N ILE A 20 -11.36 2.14 -4.55
CA ILE A 20 -12.22 3.07 -5.27
C ILE A 20 -13.20 3.66 -4.26
N ILE A 21 -13.13 4.99 -4.05
CA ILE A 21 -14.07 5.73 -3.19
C ILE A 21 -14.56 6.93 -3.98
N ASN A 22 -15.88 7.09 -4.08
CA ASN A 22 -16.51 8.18 -4.85
C ASN A 22 -15.92 8.28 -6.26
N SER A 23 -15.82 7.14 -6.96
CA SER A 23 -15.27 6.99 -8.31
C SER A 23 -13.79 7.38 -8.48
N ALA A 24 -13.05 7.62 -7.39
CA ALA A 24 -11.63 7.93 -7.43
C ALA A 24 -10.78 6.77 -6.87
N LYS A 25 -9.66 6.48 -7.55
CA LYS A 25 -8.65 5.54 -7.04
C LYS A 25 -7.78 6.24 -5.98
N ILE A 26 -7.85 5.73 -4.75
CA ILE A 26 -7.19 6.31 -3.58
C ILE A 26 -6.37 5.28 -2.81
N MET A 27 -5.51 5.79 -1.95
CA MET A 27 -4.68 5.00 -1.02
C MET A 27 -4.51 5.73 0.31
N PHE A 28 -4.11 4.96 1.34
CA PHE A 28 -3.92 5.50 2.68
C PHE A 28 -2.47 5.83 2.97
N TRP A 29 -2.27 6.94 3.67
CA TRP A 29 -0.96 7.35 4.17
C TRP A 29 -0.52 6.42 5.30
N ASN A 30 -1.32 6.32 6.36
CA ASN A 30 -1.04 5.47 7.51
C ASN A 30 -1.92 4.22 7.53
N GLU A 31 -1.53 3.26 8.37
CA GLU A 31 -2.43 2.20 8.78
C GLU A 31 -3.74 2.77 9.31
N ARG A 32 -4.80 1.99 9.17
CA ARG A 32 -6.12 2.32 9.69
C ARG A 32 -6.47 1.33 10.80
N PRO A 33 -7.22 1.73 11.83
CA PRO A 33 -7.76 0.80 12.81
C PRO A 33 -8.47 -0.35 12.08
N GLN A 34 -8.19 -1.60 12.48
CA GLN A 34 -8.85 -2.77 11.88
C GLN A 34 -10.36 -2.72 12.22
N PRO A 35 -11.26 -2.78 11.23
CA PRO A 35 -12.59 -3.33 11.48
C PRO A 35 -12.42 -4.81 11.84
N ARG A 36 -13.30 -5.34 12.69
CA ARG A 36 -13.29 -6.71 13.25
C ARG A 36 -12.71 -7.76 12.27
N PRO A 37 -11.91 -8.73 12.76
CA PRO A 37 -11.29 -9.75 11.91
C PRO A 37 -12.31 -10.39 10.96
N ARG A 38 -12.10 -10.30 9.64
CA ARG A 38 -12.90 -11.04 8.66
C ARG A 38 -12.35 -12.46 8.59
N LYS A 39 -13.18 -13.46 8.93
CA LYS A 39 -12.86 -14.88 8.70
C LYS A 39 -12.71 -15.12 7.19
N GLY A 40 -11.70 -15.92 6.79
CA GLY A 40 -11.50 -16.35 5.41
C GLY A 40 -10.68 -15.41 4.51
N VAL A 41 -9.97 -14.43 5.07
CA VAL A 41 -9.05 -13.60 4.29
C VAL A 41 -7.71 -14.32 4.13
N THR A 42 -7.21 -14.42 2.91
CA THR A 42 -5.93 -15.07 2.58
C THR A 42 -4.74 -14.11 2.62
N HIS A 43 -4.96 -12.82 2.37
CA HIS A 43 -3.89 -11.82 2.28
C HIS A 43 -3.94 -10.84 3.45
N HIS A 44 -2.80 -10.63 4.10
CA HIS A 44 -2.65 -9.73 5.24
C HIS A 44 -1.48 -8.77 5.02
N CYS A 45 -1.64 -7.54 5.48
CA CYS A 45 -0.57 -6.55 5.48
C CYS A 45 0.61 -7.06 6.32
N GLU A 46 1.80 -7.09 5.74
CA GLU A 46 3.01 -7.63 6.37
C GLU A 46 3.47 -6.83 7.62
N ILE A 47 2.95 -5.61 7.79
CA ILE A 47 3.32 -4.73 8.91
C ILE A 47 2.30 -4.74 10.04
N CYS A 48 1.02 -4.55 9.73
CA CYS A 48 -0.03 -4.34 10.74
C CYS A 48 -1.08 -5.47 10.77
N GLY A 49 -0.90 -6.53 9.97
CA GLY A 49 -1.80 -7.69 9.94
C GLY A 49 -3.20 -7.41 9.39
N ARG A 50 -3.47 -6.20 8.86
CA ARG A 50 -4.77 -5.86 8.28
C ARG A 50 -5.08 -6.76 7.08
N SER A 51 -6.27 -7.34 7.06
CA SER A 51 -6.82 -8.04 5.89
C SER A 51 -6.78 -7.18 4.63
N LEU A 52 -6.28 -7.75 3.54
CA LEU A 52 -6.18 -7.13 2.23
C LEU A 52 -7.22 -7.73 1.27
N VAL A 53 -7.62 -6.96 0.26
CA VAL A 53 -8.63 -7.40 -0.73
C VAL A 53 -8.04 -8.34 -1.78
N ASP A 54 -6.74 -8.23 -2.05
CA ASP A 54 -6.01 -8.98 -3.08
C ASP A 54 -4.57 -9.22 -2.60
N ALA A 55 -3.72 -9.83 -3.42
CA ALA A 55 -2.31 -10.15 -3.18
C ALA A 55 -1.37 -8.93 -3.09
N PHE A 56 -1.84 -7.83 -2.50
CA PHE A 56 -1.01 -6.73 -2.05
C PHE A 56 -0.17 -7.14 -0.84
N ARG A 57 0.90 -6.39 -0.56
CA ARG A 57 1.76 -6.61 0.62
C ARG A 57 1.44 -5.66 1.76
N PHE A 58 0.93 -4.46 1.44
CA PHE A 58 0.71 -3.38 2.41
C PHE A 58 -0.66 -2.73 2.25
N CYS A 59 -1.27 -2.32 3.35
CA CYS A 59 -2.55 -1.60 3.32
C CYS A 59 -2.42 -0.08 3.11
N SER A 60 -1.21 0.47 3.29
CA SER A 60 -0.92 1.91 3.28
C SER A 60 0.55 2.19 2.94
N LEU A 61 0.85 3.45 2.60
CA LEU A 61 2.22 3.92 2.39
C LEU A 61 3.10 3.74 3.63
N GLY A 62 2.57 4.04 4.81
CA GLY A 62 3.24 3.91 6.10
C GLY A 62 3.61 2.46 6.39
N CYS A 63 2.76 1.50 6.02
CA CYS A 63 3.11 0.09 6.10
C CYS A 63 4.22 -0.29 5.11
N LYS A 64 4.19 0.21 3.87
CA LYS A 64 5.31 -0.01 2.95
C LYS A 64 6.63 0.56 3.49
N LEU A 65 6.61 1.77 4.05
CA LEU A 65 7.74 2.37 4.72
C LEU A 65 8.21 1.54 5.93
N GLY A 66 7.27 0.97 6.69
CA GLY A 66 7.56 0.02 7.77
C GLY A 66 8.31 -1.22 7.26
N GLY A 67 7.93 -1.76 6.11
CA GLY A 67 8.65 -2.86 5.44
C GLY A 67 10.08 -2.48 5.07
N MET A 68 10.29 -1.28 4.53
CA MET A 68 11.63 -0.76 4.23
C MET A 68 12.47 -0.63 5.50
N LYS A 69 11.90 -0.10 6.59
CA LYS A 69 12.57 0.03 7.88
C LYS A 69 12.93 -1.32 8.53
N ARG A 70 12.20 -2.39 8.20
CA ARG A 70 12.53 -3.77 8.61
C ARG A 70 13.60 -4.43 7.73
N GLY A 71 14.12 -3.72 6.72
CA GLY A 71 15.24 -4.20 5.90
C GLY A 71 14.85 -4.94 4.62
N ASP A 72 13.60 -4.86 4.15
CA ASP A 72 13.26 -5.43 2.84
C ASP A 72 13.85 -4.58 1.70
N SER A 73 14.96 -5.06 1.15
CA SER A 73 15.73 -4.43 0.07
C SER A 73 15.01 -4.38 -1.27
N LYS A 74 13.91 -5.13 -1.44
CA LYS A 74 13.10 -5.09 -2.67
C LYS A 74 12.12 -3.92 -2.68
N LEU A 75 11.92 -3.26 -1.54
CA LEU A 75 11.00 -2.13 -1.42
C LEU A 75 11.69 -0.81 -1.70
N SER A 76 11.05 0.03 -2.51
CA SER A 76 11.47 1.39 -2.75
C SER A 76 10.27 2.28 -3.04
N PHE A 77 10.42 3.58 -2.77
CA PHE A 77 9.53 4.63 -3.28
C PHE A 77 10.11 5.35 -4.50
N THR A 78 11.35 5.06 -4.87
CA THR A 78 12.01 5.64 -6.04
C THR A 78 11.37 5.10 -7.32
N LEU A 79 10.89 6.00 -8.18
CA LEU A 79 10.52 5.65 -9.54
C LEU A 79 11.79 5.34 -10.33
N LYS A 80 11.85 4.16 -10.96
CA LYS A 80 12.85 3.91 -11.99
C LYS A 80 12.40 4.67 -13.23
N MET A 81 13.03 5.82 -13.49
CA MET A 81 12.86 6.53 -14.75
C MET A 81 13.60 5.72 -15.82
N ASN A 82 12.86 5.09 -16.72
CA ASN A 82 13.47 4.53 -17.92
C ASN A 82 13.85 5.74 -18.78
N HIS A 83 15.14 6.07 -18.82
CA HIS A 83 15.67 6.98 -19.82
C HIS A 83 15.37 6.33 -21.19
N THR A 84 14.46 6.95 -21.94
CA THR A 84 14.23 6.65 -23.35
C THR A 84 14.83 7.80 -24.14
#